data_AF-A0A4Q3SVG4-F1
#
_entry.id   AF-A0A4Q3SVG4-F1
#
_cell.length_a   1.000
_cell.length_b   1.000
_cell.length_c   1.000
_cell.angle_alpha   90.00
_cell.angle_beta   90.00
_cell.angle_gamma   90.00
#
_symmetry.space_group_name_H-M   'P 1'
#
loop_
_entity.id
_entity.type
_entity.pdbx_description
1 polymer ?
#
loop_
_entity_poly.entity_id
_entity_poly.type
_entity_poly.pdbx_seq_one_letter_code
_entity_poly.pdbx_strand_id
1 'polypeptide(L)'
;MWPIVLMAAGIAGASLSLAADAPILALVVSVLFGLAVYRWPVVAPRVLGGMAATLFLAAPCVVWLTRKLGWFQELEGSVSLSWSQRMGYWRHATDWIGDHPLRGWGLDASREFAPGIILHPHNGALQIWLELGLIGAVSVAVFWGVLFANLSRPERDAGRAAAAATAGAYLVFSAVSFGVWQEWWLALGAVAATACMAVQHQAAPEKRPA
;
A
#
# COMPACT_ATOMS: atom_id res chain seq x y z
N MET A 1 -15.75 -10.82 19.59
CA MET A 1 -15.30 -9.50 20.10
C MET A 1 -13.95 -9.58 20.81
N TRP A 2 -13.71 -10.54 21.73
CA TRP A 2 -12.42 -10.65 22.43
C TRP A 2 -11.16 -10.76 21.55
N PRO A 3 -11.16 -11.43 20.37
CA PRO A 3 -9.95 -11.51 19.55
C PRO A 3 -9.55 -10.14 18.97
N ILE A 4 -10.54 -9.31 18.60
CA ILE A 4 -10.30 -7.95 18.08
C ILE A 4 -9.66 -7.08 19.16
N VAL A 5 -10.14 -7.18 20.39
CA VAL A 5 -9.59 -6.43 21.53
C VAL A 5 -8.14 -6.86 21.80
N LEU A 6 -7.85 -8.16 21.78
CA LEU A 6 -6.47 -8.65 21.97
C LEU A 6 -5.55 -8.23 20.81
N MET A 7 -6.02 -8.27 19.57
CA MET A 7 -5.24 -7.81 18.42
C MET A 7 -4.95 -6.31 18.50
N ALA A 8 -5.96 -5.49 18.83
CA ALA A 8 -5.79 -4.05 19.00
C ALA A 8 -4.85 -3.72 20.17
N ALA A 9 -4.99 -4.41 21.30
CA ALA A 9 -4.10 -4.26 22.46
C ALA A 9 -2.67 -4.69 22.12
N GLY A 10 -2.49 -5.78 21.36
CA GLY A 10 -1.18 -6.23 20.90
C GLY A 10 -0.52 -5.23 19.94
N ILE A 11 -1.28 -4.68 18.98
CA ILE A 11 -0.80 -3.63 18.06
C ILE A 11 -0.40 -2.38 18.85
N ALA A 12 -1.25 -1.91 19.77
CA ALA A 12 -0.96 -0.75 20.59
C ALA A 12 0.27 -0.99 21.48
N GLY A 13 0.35 -2.14 22.15
CA GLY A 13 1.47 -2.53 23.00
C GLY A 13 2.79 -2.60 22.23
N ALA A 14 2.82 -3.27 21.08
CA ALA A 14 3.99 -3.35 20.21
C ALA A 14 4.42 -1.97 19.71
N SER A 15 3.48 -1.12 19.32
CA SER A 15 3.78 0.22 18.79
C SER A 15 4.35 1.14 19.86
N LEU A 16 3.81 1.10 21.09
CA LEU A 16 4.30 1.89 22.22
C LEU A 16 5.66 1.40 22.73
N SER A 17 5.91 0.09 22.68
CA SER A 17 7.17 -0.50 23.18
C SER A 17 8.31 -0.50 22.16
N LEU A 18 8.00 -0.59 20.86
CA LEU A 18 9.00 -0.74 19.79
C LEU A 18 9.08 0.47 18.85
N ALA A 19 8.32 1.54 19.12
CA ALA A 19 8.16 2.71 18.24
C ALA A 19 7.78 2.30 16.79
N ALA A 20 6.90 1.30 16.68
CA ALA A 20 6.45 0.76 15.40
C ALA A 20 5.19 1.49 14.91
N ASP A 21 5.34 2.45 14.01
CA ASP A 21 4.20 3.26 13.52
C ASP A 21 3.32 2.53 12.49
N ALA A 22 3.93 1.65 11.68
CA ALA A 22 3.26 1.04 10.53
C ALA A 22 2.02 0.20 10.92
N PRO A 23 2.03 -0.62 12.00
CA PRO A 23 0.84 -1.36 12.43
C PRO A 23 -0.34 -0.47 12.83
N ILE A 24 -0.11 0.63 13.57
CA ILE A 24 -1.17 1.58 13.92
C ILE A 24 -1.73 2.25 12.66
N LEU A 25 -0.84 2.72 11.77
CA LEU A 25 -1.26 3.36 10.52
C LEU A 25 -2.09 2.40 9.67
N ALA A 26 -1.66 1.14 9.55
CA ALA A 26 -2.38 0.11 8.82
C ALA A 26 -3.75 -0.16 9.42
N LEU A 27 -3.86 -0.24 10.75
CA LEU A 27 -5.14 -0.44 11.45
C LEU A 27 -6.10 0.72 11.18
N VAL A 28 -5.63 1.97 11.36
CA VAL A 28 -6.43 3.17 11.13
C VAL A 28 -6.92 3.24 9.68
N VAL A 29 -6.02 3.09 8.71
CA VAL A 29 -6.38 3.12 7.29
C VAL A 29 -7.34 1.99 6.93
N SER A 30 -7.16 0.79 7.47
CA SER A 30 -8.06 -0.35 7.23
C SER A 30 -9.48 -0.04 7.70
N VAL A 31 -9.62 0.49 8.92
CA VAL A 31 -10.93 0.87 9.47
C VAL A 31 -11.56 1.96 8.61
N LEU A 32 -10.79 3.00 8.22
CA LEU A 32 -11.28 4.09 7.39
C LEU A 32 -11.73 3.60 6.01
N PHE A 33 -10.96 2.74 5.35
CA PHE A 33 -11.32 2.17 4.04
C PHE A 33 -12.59 1.32 4.13
N GLY A 34 -12.67 0.43 5.12
CA GLY A 34 -13.86 -0.40 5.32
C GLY A 34 -15.11 0.42 5.61
N LEU A 35 -15.02 1.39 6.52
CA LEU A 35 -16.14 2.28 6.84
C LEU A 35 -16.55 3.15 5.65
N ALA A 36 -15.60 3.67 4.88
CA ALA A 36 -15.89 4.48 3.70
C ALA A 36 -16.64 3.66 2.64
N VAL A 37 -16.15 2.45 2.34
CA VAL A 37 -16.82 1.55 1.37
C VAL A 37 -18.18 1.09 1.87
N TYR A 38 -18.34 0.81 3.17
CA TYR A 38 -19.65 0.46 3.72
C TYR A 38 -20.65 1.63 3.65
N ARG A 39 -20.19 2.86 3.94
CA ARG A 39 -21.04 4.06 3.99
C ARG A 39 -21.40 4.58 2.59
N TRP A 40 -20.46 4.51 1.66
CA TRP A 40 -20.57 5.03 0.29
C TRP A 40 -20.12 3.97 -0.73
N PRO A 41 -20.91 2.89 -0.92
CA PRO A 41 -20.46 1.68 -1.62
C PRO A 41 -20.21 1.85 -3.13
N VAL A 42 -20.61 3.00 -3.70
CA VAL A 42 -20.37 3.36 -5.10
C VAL A 42 -19.19 4.32 -5.22
N VAL A 43 -19.19 5.41 -4.44
CA VAL A 43 -18.20 6.49 -4.58
C VAL A 43 -16.87 6.13 -3.92
N ALA A 44 -16.89 5.59 -2.70
CA ALA A 44 -15.67 5.34 -1.95
C ALA A 44 -14.72 4.38 -2.68
N PRO A 45 -15.14 3.22 -3.23
CA PRO A 45 -14.21 2.36 -3.96
C PRO A 45 -13.55 3.06 -5.15
N ARG A 46 -14.27 3.88 -5.92
CA ARG A 46 -13.67 4.63 -7.04
C ARG A 46 -12.61 5.62 -6.57
N VAL A 47 -12.90 6.35 -5.48
CA VAL A 47 -11.95 7.29 -4.88
C VAL A 47 -10.72 6.55 -4.37
N LEU A 48 -10.89 5.45 -3.65
CA LEU A 48 -9.79 4.62 -3.14
C LEU A 48 -8.94 4.03 -4.27
N GLY A 49 -9.56 3.58 -5.35
CA GLY A 49 -8.86 3.14 -6.56
C GLY A 49 -8.04 4.26 -7.20
N GLY A 50 -8.61 5.47 -7.31
CA GLY A 50 -7.91 6.66 -7.78
C GLY A 50 -6.75 7.07 -6.87
N MET A 51 -6.93 7.00 -5.55
CA MET A 51 -5.88 7.26 -4.55
C MET A 51 -4.74 6.25 -4.66
N ALA A 52 -5.05 4.96 -4.78
CA ALA A 52 -4.05 3.91 -4.96
C ALA A 52 -3.29 4.09 -6.28
N ALA A 53 -3.98 4.37 -7.39
CA ALA A 53 -3.34 4.67 -8.67
C ALA A 53 -2.42 5.91 -8.56
N THR A 54 -2.89 6.97 -7.90
CA THR A 54 -2.10 8.19 -7.68
C THR A 54 -0.85 7.91 -6.83
N LEU A 55 -0.97 7.11 -5.77
CA LEU A 55 0.17 6.69 -4.94
C LEU A 55 1.27 6.04 -5.80
N PHE A 56 0.90 5.08 -6.64
CA PHE A 56 1.87 4.36 -7.48
C PHE A 56 2.44 5.25 -8.59
N LEU A 57 1.63 6.10 -9.24
CA LEU A 57 2.10 6.91 -10.36
C LEU A 57 2.89 8.15 -9.92
N ALA A 58 2.52 8.78 -8.81
CA ALA A 58 3.07 10.07 -8.42
C ALA A 58 4.26 9.97 -7.45
N ALA A 59 4.60 8.79 -6.91
CA ALA A 59 5.61 8.67 -5.86
C ALA A 59 6.96 9.34 -6.17
N PRO A 60 7.60 9.13 -7.34
CA PRO A 60 8.86 9.81 -7.66
C PRO A 60 8.69 11.33 -7.78
N CYS A 61 7.54 11.78 -8.32
CA CYS A 61 7.23 13.20 -8.47
C CYS A 61 7.06 13.89 -7.12
N VAL A 62 6.45 13.22 -6.13
CA VAL A 62 6.29 13.73 -4.76
C VAL A 62 7.66 13.92 -4.10
N VAL A 63 8.55 12.92 -4.18
CA VAL A 63 9.91 13.02 -3.62
C VAL A 63 10.70 14.11 -4.34
N TRP A 64 10.62 14.17 -5.67
CA TRP A 64 11.30 15.20 -6.46
C TRP A 64 10.80 16.61 -6.10
N LEU A 65 9.48 16.82 -6.03
CA LEU A 65 8.88 18.13 -5.74
C LEU A 65 9.22 18.60 -4.33
N THR A 66 9.09 17.73 -3.34
CA THR A 66 9.43 18.07 -1.94
C THR A 66 10.91 18.39 -1.77
N ARG A 67 11.81 17.77 -2.54
CA ARG A 67 13.24 18.15 -2.60
C ARG A 67 13.43 19.51 -3.25
N LYS A 68 12.76 19.79 -4.37
CA LYS A 68 12.84 21.07 -5.07
C LYS A 68 12.34 22.24 -4.22
N LEU A 69 11.33 22.01 -3.38
CA LEU A 69 10.78 23.00 -2.46
C LEU A 69 11.59 23.16 -1.16
N GLY A 70 12.63 22.34 -0.93
CA GLY A 70 13.43 22.35 0.30
C GLY A 70 12.80 21.60 1.48
N TRP A 71 11.51 21.23 1.40
CA TRP A 71 10.78 20.56 2.48
C TRP A 71 11.33 19.17 2.81
N PHE A 72 11.88 18.47 1.83
CA PHE A 72 12.37 17.11 2.04
C PHE A 72 13.49 17.04 3.10
N GLN A 73 14.46 17.95 3.04
CA GLN A 73 15.60 17.96 3.95
C GLN A 73 15.19 18.42 5.35
N GLU A 74 14.28 19.37 5.46
CA GLU A 74 13.70 19.81 6.73
C GLU A 74 12.94 18.66 7.41
N LEU A 75 12.10 17.94 6.67
CA LEU A 75 11.37 16.77 7.15
C LEU A 75 12.34 15.65 7.57
N GLU A 76 13.33 15.33 6.73
CA GLU A 76 14.33 14.28 6.99
C GLU A 76 15.11 14.50 8.30
N GLY A 77 15.36 15.76 8.67
CA GLY A 77 16.01 16.14 9.92
C GLY A 77 15.10 16.21 11.15
N SER A 78 13.78 16.18 10.96
CA SER A 78 12.77 16.32 12.04
C SER A 78 12.13 14.99 12.47
N VAL A 79 12.31 13.93 11.69
CA VAL A 79 11.75 12.59 11.95
C VAL A 79 12.73 11.70 12.71
N SER A 80 12.24 10.55 13.19
CA SER A 80 13.11 9.56 13.86
C SER A 80 14.18 9.01 12.91
N LEU A 81 15.26 8.46 13.47
CA LEU A 81 16.37 7.89 12.68
C LEU A 81 15.88 6.87 11.64
N SER A 82 14.94 5.99 12.01
CA SER A 82 14.39 4.99 11.09
C SER A 82 13.69 5.64 9.89
N TRP A 83 12.91 6.69 10.11
CA TRP A 83 12.25 7.43 9.04
C TRP A 83 13.25 8.23 8.20
N SER A 84 14.24 8.86 8.83
CA SER A 84 15.30 9.59 8.15
C SER A 84 16.09 8.67 7.20
N GLN A 85 16.44 7.46 7.64
CA GLN A 85 17.08 6.45 6.79
C GLN A 85 16.21 6.03 5.60
N ARG A 86 14.90 5.80 5.83
CA ARG A 86 13.95 5.50 4.74
C ARG A 86 13.86 6.64 3.73
N MET A 87 13.79 7.89 4.20
CA MET A 87 13.82 9.07 3.33
C MET A 87 15.12 9.13 2.51
N GLY A 88 16.27 8.81 3.10
CA GLY A 88 17.52 8.62 2.39
C GLY A 88 17.38 7.62 1.23
N TYR A 89 16.80 6.45 1.48
CA TYR A 89 16.53 5.45 0.43
C TYR A 89 15.59 5.98 -0.65
N TRP A 90 14.56 6.75 -0.30
CA TRP A 90 13.61 7.31 -1.27
C TRP A 90 14.26 8.34 -2.17
N ARG A 91 15.15 9.17 -1.61
CA ARG A 91 15.94 10.13 -2.37
C ARG A 91 16.80 9.40 -3.40
N HIS A 92 17.56 8.40 -2.95
CA HIS A 92 18.42 7.59 -3.82
C HIS A 92 17.62 6.83 -4.90
N ALA A 93 16.52 6.18 -4.53
CA ALA A 93 15.63 5.52 -5.47
C ALA A 93 15.12 6.49 -6.55
N THR A 94 14.71 7.71 -6.15
CA THR A 94 14.22 8.73 -7.10
C THR A 94 15.30 9.19 -8.06
N ASP A 95 16.56 9.32 -7.61
CA ASP A 95 17.69 9.67 -8.48
C ASP A 95 17.92 8.57 -9.53
N TRP A 96 17.96 7.29 -9.13
CA TRP A 96 18.16 6.16 -10.06
C TRP A 96 16.96 5.87 -10.96
N ILE A 97 15.73 6.16 -10.51
CA ILE A 97 14.55 6.13 -11.39
C ILE A 97 14.75 7.10 -12.57
N GLY A 98 15.41 8.25 -12.34
CA GLY A 98 15.72 9.23 -13.38
C GLY A 98 16.56 8.69 -14.53
N ASP A 99 17.41 7.69 -14.28
CA ASP A 99 18.27 7.10 -15.32
C ASP A 99 17.50 6.17 -16.26
N HIS A 100 16.53 5.42 -15.74
CA HIS A 100 15.74 4.42 -16.49
C HIS A 100 14.22 4.54 -16.24
N PRO A 101 13.59 5.71 -16.48
CA PRO A 101 12.25 6.01 -15.99
C PRO A 101 11.14 5.16 -16.65
N LEU A 102 11.37 4.64 -17.86
CA LEU A 102 10.35 3.85 -18.58
C LEU A 102 10.41 2.37 -18.23
N ARG A 103 11.61 1.78 -18.26
CA ARG A 103 11.83 0.32 -18.13
C ARG A 103 12.28 -0.13 -16.74
N GLY A 104 12.82 0.78 -15.93
CA GLY A 104 13.47 0.44 -14.67
C GLY A 104 14.80 -0.31 -14.84
N TRP A 105 15.31 -0.80 -13.72
CA TRP A 105 16.61 -1.48 -13.60
C TRP A 105 16.53 -3.01 -13.64
N GLY A 106 15.33 -3.59 -13.65
CA GLY A 106 15.09 -5.03 -13.60
C GLY A 106 14.48 -5.48 -12.28
N LEU A 107 13.78 -6.61 -12.31
CA LEU A 107 13.12 -7.20 -11.15
C LEU A 107 14.16 -7.55 -10.06
N ASP A 108 13.86 -7.16 -8.83
CA ASP A 108 14.67 -7.32 -7.61
C ASP A 108 16.01 -6.56 -7.63
N ALA A 109 16.20 -5.62 -8.57
CA ALA A 109 17.45 -4.89 -8.73
C ALA A 109 17.80 -4.01 -7.52
N SER A 110 16.84 -3.63 -6.67
CA SER A 110 17.08 -2.73 -5.52
C SER A 110 18.14 -3.25 -4.54
N ARG A 111 18.40 -4.56 -4.51
CA ARG A 111 19.40 -5.21 -3.65
C ARG A 111 20.84 -4.86 -4.01
N GLU A 112 21.07 -4.50 -5.27
CA GLU A 112 22.40 -4.18 -5.81
C GLU A 112 22.79 -2.70 -5.61
N PHE A 113 21.91 -1.87 -5.03
CA PHE A 113 22.10 -0.43 -4.87
C PHE A 113 22.71 -0.03 -3.51
N ALA A 114 23.37 -0.96 -2.82
CA ALA A 114 24.06 -0.66 -1.57
C ALA A 114 25.25 0.31 -1.81
N PRO A 115 25.53 1.24 -0.87
CA PRO A 115 24.85 1.44 0.41
C PRO A 115 23.62 2.36 0.33
N GLY A 116 23.30 2.95 -0.83
CA GLY A 116 22.23 3.95 -0.95
C GLY A 116 20.83 3.39 -0.79
N ILE A 117 20.63 2.09 -1.05
CA ILE A 117 19.46 1.31 -0.64
C ILE A 117 19.97 -0.02 -0.06
N ILE A 118 19.44 -0.42 1.10
CA ILE A 118 19.72 -1.75 1.68
C ILE A 118 18.48 -2.62 1.48
N LEU A 119 18.62 -3.70 0.70
CA LEU A 119 17.56 -4.62 0.25
C LEU A 119 16.50 -3.95 -0.64
N HIS A 120 15.73 -2.99 -0.12
CA HIS A 120 14.64 -2.32 -0.83
C HIS A 120 14.34 -0.93 -0.24
N PRO A 121 13.67 -0.02 -0.97
CA PRO A 121 13.42 1.36 -0.52
C PRO A 121 12.46 1.53 0.67
N HIS A 122 11.91 0.44 1.23
CA HIS A 122 10.78 0.47 2.17
C HIS A 122 9.56 1.28 1.68
N ASN A 123 9.40 1.38 0.36
CA ASN A 123 8.27 2.03 -0.29
C ASN A 123 8.01 1.32 -1.63
N GLY A 124 6.92 0.57 -1.69
CA GLY A 124 6.60 -0.28 -2.82
C GLY A 124 6.35 0.48 -4.11
N ALA A 125 5.81 1.70 -4.04
CA ALA A 125 5.65 2.53 -5.24
C ALA A 125 7.01 2.92 -5.83
N LEU A 126 7.93 3.39 -4.99
CA LEU A 126 9.31 3.70 -5.42
C LEU A 126 10.07 2.45 -5.87
N GLN A 127 9.86 1.29 -5.21
CA GLN A 127 10.48 0.03 -5.64
C GLN A 127 10.00 -0.40 -7.02
N ILE A 128 8.68 -0.37 -7.28
CA ILE A 128 8.10 -0.67 -8.59
C ILE A 128 8.66 0.26 -9.67
N TRP A 129 8.77 1.56 -9.39
CA TRP A 129 9.37 2.50 -10.33
C TRP A 129 10.86 2.22 -10.58
N LEU A 130 11.63 1.98 -9.53
CA LEU A 130 13.07 1.71 -9.65
C LEU A 130 13.31 0.47 -10.52
N GLU A 131 12.54 -0.58 -10.29
CA GLU A 131 12.80 -1.88 -10.89
C GLU A 131 12.11 -2.10 -12.23
N LEU A 132 10.89 -1.59 -12.39
CA LEU A 132 10.04 -1.85 -13.56
C LEU A 132 9.64 -0.57 -14.32
N GLY A 133 10.06 0.61 -13.85
CA GLY A 133 9.78 1.90 -14.46
C GLY A 133 8.28 2.25 -14.54
N LEU A 134 7.97 3.18 -15.44
CA LEU A 134 6.59 3.60 -15.72
C LEU A 134 5.70 2.43 -16.12
N ILE A 135 6.23 1.43 -16.84
CA ILE A 135 5.44 0.25 -17.26
C ILE A 135 4.94 -0.51 -16.04
N GLY A 136 5.81 -0.78 -15.06
CA GLY A 136 5.41 -1.40 -13.80
C GLY A 136 4.45 -0.53 -13.00
N ALA A 137 4.74 0.77 -12.89
CA ALA A 137 3.91 1.71 -12.14
C ALA A 137 2.47 1.80 -12.69
N VAL A 138 2.33 1.89 -14.01
CA VAL A 138 1.02 1.87 -14.69
C VAL A 138 0.32 0.53 -14.49
N SER A 139 1.04 -0.59 -14.63
CA SER A 139 0.46 -1.93 -14.45
C SER A 139 -0.12 -2.11 -13.05
N VAL A 140 0.62 -1.69 -12.01
CA VAL A 140 0.17 -1.78 -10.61
C VAL A 140 -0.95 -0.76 -10.32
N ALA A 141 -0.90 0.43 -10.89
CA ALA A 141 -1.97 1.42 -10.78
C ALA A 141 -3.28 0.92 -11.41
N VAL A 142 -3.22 0.29 -12.59
CA VAL A 142 -4.38 -0.34 -13.25
C VAL A 142 -4.90 -1.50 -12.41
N PHE A 143 -4.01 -2.37 -11.90
CA PHE A 143 -4.40 -3.47 -11.02
C PHE A 143 -5.22 -2.99 -9.82
N TRP A 144 -4.72 -2.01 -9.06
CA TRP A 144 -5.43 -1.46 -7.90
C TRP A 144 -6.71 -0.72 -8.31
N GLY A 145 -6.66 0.04 -9.40
CA GLY A 145 -7.83 0.75 -9.93
C GLY A 145 -8.97 -0.21 -10.28
N VAL A 146 -8.67 -1.31 -10.99
CA VAL A 146 -9.63 -2.35 -11.35
C VAL A 146 -10.13 -3.10 -10.10
N LEU A 147 -9.23 -3.46 -9.19
CA LEU A 147 -9.58 -4.15 -7.94
C LEU A 147 -10.61 -3.34 -7.14
N PHE A 148 -10.36 -2.06 -6.91
CA PHE A 148 -11.29 -1.21 -6.19
C PHE A 148 -12.56 -0.87 -7.00
N ALA A 149 -12.47 -0.69 -8.32
CA ALA A 149 -13.64 -0.47 -9.15
C ALA A 149 -14.62 -1.66 -9.08
N ASN A 150 -14.10 -2.89 -8.97
CA ASN A 150 -14.93 -4.09 -8.81
C ASN A 150 -15.68 -4.15 -7.47
N LEU A 151 -15.22 -3.43 -6.44
CA LEU A 151 -15.94 -3.30 -5.17
C LEU A 151 -17.10 -2.29 -5.24
N SER A 152 -17.16 -1.44 -6.28
CA SER A 152 -18.21 -0.42 -6.42
C SER A 152 -19.56 -1.03 -6.82
N ARG A 153 -20.51 -1.04 -5.91
CA ARG A 153 -21.88 -1.52 -6.15
C ARG A 153 -22.90 -0.71 -5.35
N PRO A 154 -24.16 -0.60 -5.80
CA PRO A 154 -25.19 0.17 -5.08
C PRO A 154 -25.49 -0.39 -3.69
N GLU A 155 -25.43 -1.71 -3.51
CA GLU A 155 -25.77 -2.37 -2.25
C GLU A 155 -24.63 -2.31 -1.24
N ARG A 156 -24.98 -2.03 0.02
CA ARG A 156 -24.05 -2.17 1.15
C ARG A 156 -23.75 -3.63 1.39
N ASP A 157 -22.46 -3.95 1.48
CA ASP A 157 -21.97 -5.31 1.62
C ASP A 157 -20.77 -5.31 2.58
N ALA A 158 -20.90 -6.05 3.68
CA ALA A 158 -19.85 -6.14 4.70
C ALA A 158 -18.60 -6.88 4.18
N GLY A 159 -18.73 -7.82 3.25
CA GLY A 159 -17.63 -8.51 2.59
C GLY A 159 -16.83 -7.58 1.68
N ARG A 160 -17.48 -6.67 0.96
CA ARG A 160 -16.80 -5.63 0.17
C ARG A 160 -16.10 -4.60 1.06
N ALA A 161 -16.73 -4.20 2.16
CA ALA A 161 -16.12 -3.33 3.16
C ALA A 161 -14.88 -3.99 3.79
N ALA A 162 -14.96 -5.28 4.13
CA ALA A 162 -13.83 -6.05 4.64
C ALA A 162 -12.70 -6.16 3.61
N ALA A 163 -13.03 -6.37 2.32
CA ALA A 163 -12.03 -6.40 1.26
C ALA A 163 -11.30 -5.06 1.10
N ALA A 164 -12.03 -3.93 1.18
CA ALA A 164 -11.42 -2.61 1.15
C ALA A 164 -10.54 -2.34 2.38
N ALA A 165 -10.96 -2.79 3.57
CA ALA A 165 -10.15 -2.70 4.79
C ALA A 165 -8.84 -3.48 4.65
N THR A 166 -8.92 -4.73 4.17
CA THR A 166 -7.75 -5.59 3.91
C THR A 166 -6.79 -4.97 2.89
N ALA A 167 -7.34 -4.41 1.80
CA ALA A 167 -6.55 -3.67 0.81
C ALA A 167 -5.86 -2.45 1.43
N GLY A 168 -6.52 -1.73 2.33
CA GLY A 168 -5.97 -0.61 3.07
C GLY A 168 -4.74 -1.00 3.89
N ALA A 169 -4.83 -2.06 4.70
CA ALA A 169 -3.66 -2.62 5.41
C ALA A 169 -2.53 -2.98 4.45
N TYR A 170 -2.85 -3.70 3.37
CA TYR A 170 -1.86 -4.17 2.41
C TYR A 170 -1.10 -3.01 1.76
N LEU A 171 -1.83 -1.98 1.33
CA LEU A 171 -1.26 -0.76 0.75
C LEU A 171 -0.38 0.02 1.73
N VAL A 172 -0.78 0.15 3.00
CA VAL A 172 0.04 0.83 4.01
C VAL A 172 1.37 0.10 4.20
N PHE A 173 1.34 -1.21 4.45
CA PHE A 173 2.58 -1.96 4.64
C PHE A 173 3.45 -1.98 3.37
N SER A 174 2.84 -2.01 2.19
CA SER A 174 3.56 -1.81 0.93
C SER A 174 4.22 -0.43 0.86
N ALA A 175 3.56 0.63 1.33
CA ALA A 175 4.06 1.99 1.21
C ALA A 175 5.20 2.34 2.18
N VAL A 176 5.29 1.68 3.35
CA VAL A 176 6.23 2.10 4.41
C VAL A 176 7.05 0.97 5.06
N SER A 177 6.86 -0.30 4.67
CA SER A 177 7.45 -1.43 5.40
C SER A 177 8.13 -2.45 4.49
N PHE A 178 7.36 -3.27 3.78
CA PHE A 178 7.88 -4.49 3.15
C PHE A 178 8.35 -4.26 1.71
N GLY A 179 9.31 -5.09 1.28
CA GLY A 179 9.73 -5.15 -0.13
C GLY A 179 8.70 -5.91 -0.94
N VAL A 180 8.39 -5.43 -2.15
CA VAL A 180 7.26 -5.93 -2.95
C VAL A 180 7.41 -7.40 -3.32
N TRP A 181 8.65 -7.87 -3.53
CA TRP A 181 8.95 -9.22 -4.02
C TRP A 181 9.18 -10.26 -2.93
N GLN A 182 8.92 -9.94 -1.67
CA GLN A 182 9.02 -10.95 -0.63
C GLN A 182 7.95 -12.03 -0.86
N GLU A 183 8.37 -13.28 -0.98
CA GLU A 183 7.49 -14.40 -1.38
C GLU A 183 6.30 -14.55 -0.42
N TRP A 184 6.54 -14.45 0.89
CA TRP A 184 5.49 -14.52 1.91
C TRP A 184 4.49 -13.37 1.80
N TRP A 185 4.95 -12.18 1.38
CA TRP A 185 4.11 -10.98 1.24
C TRP A 185 3.16 -11.09 0.04
N LEU A 186 3.67 -11.61 -1.08
CA LEU A 186 2.86 -11.91 -2.26
C LEU A 186 1.86 -13.04 -1.98
N ALA A 187 2.29 -14.12 -1.31
CA ALA A 187 1.42 -15.21 -0.90
C ALA A 187 0.30 -14.74 0.04
N LEU A 188 0.62 -13.88 1.02
CA LEU A 188 -0.36 -13.30 1.92
C LEU A 188 -1.39 -12.46 1.17
N GLY A 189 -0.96 -11.65 0.18
CA GLY A 189 -1.85 -10.88 -0.68
C GLY A 189 -2.83 -11.78 -1.46
N ALA A 190 -2.33 -12.88 -2.03
CA ALA A 190 -3.15 -13.85 -2.75
C ALA A 190 -4.16 -14.57 -1.84
N VAL A 191 -3.75 -15.00 -0.65
CA VAL A 191 -4.64 -15.62 0.35
C VAL A 191 -5.71 -14.62 0.82
N ALA A 192 -5.32 -13.36 1.07
CA ALA A 192 -6.24 -12.31 1.48
C ALA A 192 -7.30 -12.02 0.40
N ALA A 193 -6.88 -11.93 -0.86
CA ALA A 193 -7.79 -11.71 -1.99
C ALA A 193 -8.79 -12.86 -2.15
N THR A 194 -8.31 -14.12 -2.11
CA THR A 194 -9.18 -15.29 -2.23
C THR A 194 -10.16 -15.42 -1.06
N ALA A 195 -9.72 -15.16 0.17
CA ALA A 195 -10.60 -15.11 1.34
C ALA A 195 -11.69 -14.02 1.21
N CYS A 196 -11.31 -12.82 0.75
CA CYS A 196 -12.27 -11.74 0.52
C CYS A 196 -13.31 -12.09 -0.56
N MET A 197 -12.88 -12.72 -1.64
CA MET A 197 -13.78 -13.20 -2.69
C MET A 197 -14.76 -14.26 -2.15
N ALA A 198 -14.26 -15.22 -1.36
CA ALA A 198 -15.11 -16.26 -0.76
C ALA A 198 -16.20 -15.67 0.14
N VAL A 199 -15.87 -14.68 0.99
CA VAL A 199 -16.83 -14.00 1.86
C VAL A 199 -17.88 -13.24 1.04
N GLN A 200 -17.48 -12.56 -0.04
CA GLN A 200 -18.41 -11.84 -0.92
C GLN A 200 -19.34 -12.78 -1.68
N HIS A 201 -18.88 -13.97 -2.09
CA HIS A 201 -19.72 -14.97 -2.75
C HIS A 201 -20.78 -15.56 -1.82
N GLN A 202 -20.47 -15.79 -0.55
CA GLN A 202 -21.44 -16.27 0.44
C GLN A 202 -22.54 -15.25 0.75
N ALA A 203 -22.24 -13.95 0.64
CA ALA A 203 -23.20 -12.88 0.87
C ALA A 203 -24.20 -12.68 -0.28
N ALA A 204 -23.94 -13.25 -1.47
CA ALA A 204 -24.86 -13.19 -2.60
C ALA A 204 -25.99 -14.22 -2.39
N PRO A 205 -27.28 -13.82 -2.38
CA PRO A 205 -28.38 -14.77 -2.21
C PRO A 205 -28.37 -15.79 -3.35
N GLU A 206 -28.41 -17.07 -2.99
CA GLU A 206 -28.55 -18.17 -3.93
C GLU A 206 -29.84 -17.94 -4.73
N LYS A 207 -29.73 -17.74 -6.05
CA LYS A 207 -30.89 -17.65 -6.93
C LYS A 207 -31.60 -19.00 -6.88
N ARG A 208 -32.62 -19.15 -6.04
CA ARG A 208 -33.47 -20.35 -6.04
C ARG A 208 -34.10 -20.47 -7.44
N PRO A 209 -33.92 -21.61 -8.14
CA PRO A 209 -34.68 -21.87 -9.35
C PRO A 209 -36.18 -21.91 -8.99
N ALA A 210 -36.98 -21.27 -9.85
CA ALA A 210 -38.44 -21.24 -9.77
C ALA A 210 -39.05 -22.61 -10.10
#